data_AF-A0A2Z6LLK2-F1
#
_entry.id   AF-A0A2Z6LLK2-F1
#
_cell.length_a   1.000
_cell.length_b   1.000
_cell.length_c   1.000
_cell.angle_alpha   90.00
_cell.angle_beta   90.00
_cell.angle_gamma   90.00
#
_symmetry.space_group_name_H-M   'P 1'
#
loop_
_entity.id
_entity.type
_entity.pdbx_description
1 polymer ?
#
loop_
_entity_poly.entity_id
_entity_poly.type
_entity_poly.pdbx_seq_one_letter_code
_entity_poly.pdbx_strand_id
1 'polypeptide(L)'
;MFRQMMGEALSNMNGKDLKNLETKLEKGINRVRSKKNEMLFAELEYMQKREIELHNSNQVLRAKISESERSHQNVNVFPGGTNFECMQPQPQQQQFDSRGYFQVNELQPNDQYARQDQMSLQFV
;
A
#
# COMPACT_ATOMS: atom_id res chain seq x y z
N MET A 1 -12.13 40.96 13.71
CA MET A 1 -12.18 40.08 12.52
C MET A 1 -11.96 38.60 12.86
N PHE A 2 -10.83 38.20 13.46
CA PHE A 2 -10.59 36.77 13.80
C PHE A 2 -11.70 36.15 14.67
N ARG A 3 -12.11 36.84 15.74
CA ARG A 3 -13.24 36.44 16.59
C ARG A 3 -14.53 36.16 15.80
N GLN A 4 -14.90 37.05 14.88
CA GLN A 4 -16.08 36.88 14.02
C GLN A 4 -15.94 35.67 13.09
N MET A 5 -14.76 35.43 12.52
CA MET A 5 -14.52 34.23 11.71
C MET A 5 -14.66 32.93 12.52
N MET A 6 -14.43 32.98 13.83
CA MET A 6 -14.63 31.87 14.76
C MET A 6 -16.07 31.82 15.32
N GLY A 7 -16.97 32.68 14.86
CA GLY A 7 -18.36 32.75 15.35
C GLY A 7 -18.54 33.54 16.66
N GLU A 8 -17.53 34.27 17.11
CA GLU A 8 -17.59 35.10 18.32
C GLU A 8 -17.95 36.57 18.01
N ALA A 9 -18.48 37.29 19.00
CA ALA A 9 -18.79 38.73 18.93
C ALA A 9 -19.70 39.13 17.74
N LEU A 10 -20.70 38.30 17.43
CA LEU A 10 -21.63 38.50 16.32
C LEU A 10 -22.80 39.44 16.64
N SER A 11 -23.08 39.70 17.93
CA SER A 11 -24.25 40.47 18.39
C SER A 11 -24.35 41.89 17.81
N ASN A 12 -23.22 42.48 17.44
CA ASN A 12 -23.14 43.85 16.93
C ASN A 12 -23.13 43.92 15.40
N MET A 13 -23.24 42.77 14.71
CA MET A 13 -23.25 42.69 13.26
C MET A 13 -24.68 42.82 12.73
N ASN A 14 -24.85 43.57 11.65
CA ASN A 14 -26.12 43.62 10.94
C ASN A 14 -26.30 42.36 10.06
N GLY A 15 -27.53 42.13 9.58
CA GLY A 15 -27.85 40.94 8.76
C GLY A 15 -27.03 40.82 7.47
N LYS A 16 -26.66 41.94 6.85
CA LYS A 16 -25.83 41.95 5.63
C LYS A 16 -24.41 41.46 5.93
N ASP A 17 -23.83 41.93 7.02
CA ASP A 17 -22.48 41.54 7.44
C ASP A 17 -22.43 40.08 7.90
N LEU A 18 -23.48 39.60 8.57
CA LEU A 18 -23.62 38.18 8.92
C LEU A 18 -23.71 37.30 7.66
N LYS A 19 -24.50 37.69 6.66
CA LYS A 19 -24.62 36.93 5.40
C LYS A 19 -23.30 36.90 4.62
N ASN A 20 -22.58 38.01 4.62
CA ASN A 20 -21.25 38.09 4.01
C ASN A 20 -20.24 37.20 4.73
N LEU A 21 -20.28 37.16 6.07
CA LEU A 21 -19.42 36.31 6.88
C LEU A 21 -19.70 34.82 6.62
N GLU A 22 -20.97 34.42 6.64
CA GLU A 22 -21.41 33.05 6.31
C GLU A 22 -20.90 32.64 4.93
N THR A 23 -21.11 33.47 3.90
CA THR A 23 -20.66 33.19 2.53
C THR A 23 -19.14 33.05 2.42
N LYS A 24 -18.38 33.84 3.20
CA LYS A 24 -16.91 33.73 3.24
C LYS A 24 -16.47 32.42 3.89
N LEU A 25 -17.11 32.03 5.00
CA LEU A 25 -16.80 30.78 5.70
C LEU A 25 -17.15 29.56 4.83
N GLU A 26 -18.32 29.55 4.19
CA GLU A 26 -18.75 28.53 3.24
C GLU A 26 -17.69 28.31 2.13
N LYS A 27 -17.25 29.40 1.49
CA LYS A 27 -16.20 29.35 0.46
C LYS A 27 -14.87 28.85 1.00
N GLY A 28 -14.50 29.27 2.22
CA GLY A 28 -13.26 28.84 2.88
C GLY A 28 -13.27 27.33 3.17
N ILE A 29 -14.35 26.83 3.76
CA ILE A 29 -14.56 25.41 4.08
C ILE A 29 -14.51 24.58 2.81
N ASN A 30 -15.22 25.00 1.76
CA ASN A 30 -15.23 24.30 0.47
C ASN A 30 -13.82 24.24 -0.13
N ARG A 31 -13.06 25.34 -0.10
CA ARG A 31 -11.67 25.36 -0.58
C ARG A 31 -10.76 24.42 0.21
N VAL A 32 -10.88 24.38 1.54
CA VAL A 32 -10.11 23.47 2.40
C VAL A 32 -10.45 22.02 2.08
N ARG A 33 -11.74 21.69 1.95
CA ARG A 33 -12.21 20.35 1.62
C ARG A 33 -11.71 19.90 0.24
N SER A 34 -11.87 20.74 -0.78
CA SER A 34 -11.38 20.44 -2.13
C SER A 34 -9.87 20.22 -2.14
N LYS A 35 -9.09 21.07 -1.45
CA LYS A 35 -7.63 20.90 -1.42
C LYS A 35 -7.20 19.64 -0.68
N LYS A 36 -7.87 19.30 0.42
CA LYS A 36 -7.63 18.04 1.14
C LYS A 36 -7.89 16.84 0.23
N ASN A 37 -9.01 16.85 -0.50
CA ASN A 37 -9.35 15.76 -1.41
C ASN A 37 -8.33 15.65 -2.56
N GLU A 38 -7.96 16.76 -3.18
CA GLU A 38 -6.94 16.81 -4.23
C GLU A 38 -5.61 16.18 -3.77
N MET A 39 -5.11 16.56 -2.59
CA MET A 39 -3.88 16.00 -2.04
C MET A 39 -4.01 14.51 -1.70
N LEU A 40 -5.17 14.09 -1.18
CA LEU A 40 -5.41 12.68 -0.86
C LEU A 40 -5.44 11.82 -2.13
N PHE A 41 -6.09 12.29 -3.20
CA PHE A 41 -6.11 11.59 -4.47
C PHE A 41 -4.72 11.49 -5.10
N ALA A 42 -3.93 12.57 -5.06
CA ALA A 42 -2.54 12.55 -5.53
C ALA A 42 -1.68 11.54 -4.76
N GLU A 43 -1.84 11.46 -3.43
CA GLU A 43 -1.12 10.50 -2.61
C GLU A 43 -1.53 9.05 -2.90
N LEU A 44 -2.84 8.79 -3.06
CA LEU A 44 -3.35 7.47 -3.43
C LEU A 44 -2.79 7.00 -4.77
N GLU A 45 -2.84 7.86 -5.80
CA GLU A 45 -2.31 7.54 -7.13
C GLU A 45 -0.80 7.24 -7.08
N TYR A 46 -0.05 8.04 -6.32
CA TYR A 46 1.39 7.83 -6.13
C TYR A 46 1.69 6.49 -5.44
N MET A 47 0.96 6.16 -4.37
CA MET A 47 1.14 4.91 -3.64
C MET A 47 0.81 3.69 -4.53
N GLN A 48 -0.29 3.74 -5.29
CA GLN A 48 -0.68 2.67 -6.22
C GLN A 48 0.38 2.46 -7.31
N LYS A 49 0.91 3.54 -7.90
CA LYS A 49 1.98 3.44 -8.90
C LYS A 49 3.24 2.80 -8.31
N ARG A 50 3.63 3.20 -7.10
CA ARG A 50 4.78 2.64 -6.40
C ARG A 50 4.59 1.16 -6.06
N GLU A 51 3.39 0.76 -5.66
CA GLU A 51 3.06 -0.65 -5.41
C GLU A 51 3.28 -1.50 -6.67
N ILE A 52 2.78 -1.04 -7.81
CA ILE A 52 2.94 -1.72 -9.11
C ILE A 52 4.43 -1.83 -9.48
N GLU A 53 5.19 -0.74 -9.37
CA GLU A 53 6.62 -0.73 -9.67
C GLU A 53 7.40 -1.72 -8.80
N LEU A 54 7.12 -1.75 -7.49
CA LEU A 54 7.75 -2.68 -6.55
C LEU A 54 7.37 -4.13 -6.83
N HIS A 55 6.10 -4.39 -7.13
CA HIS A 55 5.62 -5.71 -7.50
C HIS A 55 6.33 -6.23 -8.76
N ASN A 56 6.44 -5.39 -9.79
CA ASN A 56 7.14 -5.72 -11.04
C ASN A 56 8.63 -5.98 -10.81
N SER A 57 9.31 -5.12 -10.04
CA SER A 57 10.72 -5.32 -9.69
C SER A 57 10.93 -6.64 -8.93
N ASN A 58 10.05 -6.95 -7.98
CA ASN A 58 10.12 -8.21 -7.23
C ASN A 58 9.90 -9.43 -8.12
N GLN A 59 8.98 -9.36 -9.09
CA GLN A 59 8.76 -10.44 -10.04
C GLN A 59 10.02 -10.71 -10.88
N VAL A 60 10.67 -9.66 -11.38
CA VAL A 60 11.93 -9.76 -12.13
C VAL A 60 13.04 -10.38 -11.29
N LEU A 61 13.18 -9.94 -10.03
CA LEU A 61 14.19 -10.50 -9.11
C LEU A 61 13.94 -11.98 -8.82
N ARG A 62 12.68 -12.37 -8.56
CA ARG A 62 12.32 -13.78 -8.35
C ARG A 62 12.66 -14.64 -9.56
N ALA A 63 12.36 -14.17 -10.78
CA ALA A 63 12.72 -14.87 -12.01
C ALA A 63 14.24 -15.06 -12.15
N LYS A 64 15.02 -14.00 -11.88
CA LYS A 64 16.49 -14.06 -11.91
C LYS A 64 17.07 -15.03 -10.88
N ILE A 65 16.50 -15.07 -9.66
CA ILE A 65 16.92 -16.03 -8.63
C ILE A 65 16.69 -17.46 -9.11
N SER A 66 15.48 -17.76 -9.62
CA SER A 66 15.17 -19.10 -10.12
C SER A 66 16.04 -19.54 -11.30
N GLU A 67 16.43 -18.61 -12.18
CA GLU A 67 17.37 -18.88 -13.28
C GLU A 67 18.80 -19.12 -12.76
N SER A 68 19.27 -18.32 -11.80
CA SER A 68 20.56 -18.50 -11.16
C SER A 68 20.67 -19.86 -10.47
N GLU A 69 19.65 -20.26 -9.70
CA GLU A 69 19.60 -21.55 -9.02
C GLU A 69 19.64 -22.73 -10.01
N ARG A 70 18.91 -22.65 -11.12
CA ARG A 70 18.98 -23.65 -12.20
C ARG A 70 20.36 -23.72 -12.82
N SER A 71 21.01 -22.58 -13.03
CA SER A 71 22.36 -22.51 -13.58
C SER A 71 23.38 -23.14 -12.63
N HIS A 72 23.33 -22.83 -11.33
CA HIS A 72 24.18 -23.46 -10.31
C HIS A 72 23.96 -24.98 -10.19
N GLN A 73 22.71 -25.45 -10.31
CA GLN A 73 22.44 -26.88 -10.38
C GLN A 73 23.03 -27.52 -11.63
N ASN A 74 23.00 -26.84 -12.79
CA ASN A 74 23.52 -27.36 -14.05
C ASN A 74 25.06 -27.44 -14.09
N VAL A 75 25.78 -26.49 -13.48
CA VAL A 75 27.26 -26.53 -13.40
C VAL A 75 27.77 -27.68 -12.52
N ASN A 76 26.97 -28.18 -11.58
CA ASN A 76 27.29 -29.36 -10.78
C ASN A 76 27.07 -30.71 -11.50
N VAL A 77 26.64 -30.72 -12.77
CA VAL A 77 26.34 -31.97 -13.53
C VAL A 77 27.36 -32.27 -14.64
N PHE A 78 28.61 -31.80 -14.53
CA PHE A 78 29.70 -32.38 -15.36
C PHE A 78 30.43 -33.51 -14.62
N PRO A 79 30.62 -34.69 -15.23
CA PRO A 79 30.90 -35.93 -14.51
C PRO A 79 32.41 -36.17 -14.36
N GLY A 80 32.86 -36.42 -13.13
CA GLY A 80 34.17 -37.04 -12.88
C GLY A 80 34.95 -36.41 -11.73
N GLY A 81 35.04 -37.15 -10.61
CA GLY A 81 36.06 -36.89 -9.59
C GLY A 81 35.59 -37.00 -8.14
N THR A 82 35.39 -38.23 -7.67
CA THR A 82 35.80 -38.73 -6.33
C THR A 82 35.48 -37.93 -5.06
N ASN A 83 34.64 -38.56 -4.22
CA ASN A 83 34.66 -38.64 -2.76
C ASN A 83 34.39 -37.34 -1.96
N PHE A 84 33.33 -37.33 -1.15
CA PHE A 84 33.38 -37.76 0.26
C PHE A 84 31.99 -37.64 0.92
N GLU A 85 31.58 -38.76 1.52
CA GLU A 85 30.74 -38.86 2.72
C GLU A 85 29.29 -38.36 2.70
N CYS A 86 28.41 -39.31 2.35
CA CYS A 86 27.26 -39.71 3.16
C CYS A 86 27.39 -39.29 4.63
N MET A 87 26.64 -38.27 5.04
CA MET A 87 26.22 -38.09 6.43
C MET A 87 24.74 -37.70 6.42
N GLN A 88 23.87 -38.71 6.47
CA GLN A 88 22.56 -38.53 7.09
C GLN A 88 22.76 -38.20 8.57
N PRO A 89 21.96 -37.29 9.15
CA PRO A 89 21.47 -37.48 10.50
C PRO A 89 19.96 -37.70 10.53
N GLN A 90 19.59 -38.54 11.48
CA GLN A 90 18.27 -39.08 11.82
C GLN A 90 17.13 -38.06 12.00
N PRO A 91 15.86 -38.52 11.99
CA PRO A 91 14.73 -37.70 12.40
C PRO A 91 14.70 -37.62 13.93
N GLN A 92 15.06 -36.47 14.50
CA GLN A 92 14.73 -36.16 15.90
C GLN A 92 13.89 -34.89 15.94
N GLN A 93 12.62 -35.11 16.25
CA GLN A 93 11.66 -34.09 16.62
C GLN A 93 12.20 -33.29 17.81
N GLN A 94 12.30 -31.97 17.69
CA GLN A 94 12.11 -31.06 18.81
C GLN A 94 11.32 -29.85 18.31
N GLN A 95 10.09 -29.79 18.82
CA GLN A 95 9.19 -28.65 18.71
C GLN A 95 9.86 -27.42 19.32
N PHE A 96 10.09 -26.38 18.52
CA PHE A 96 10.11 -25.02 19.04
C PHE A 96 9.29 -24.12 18.11
N ASP A 97 8.18 -23.68 18.68
CA ASP A 97 7.13 -22.83 18.14
C ASP A 97 7.75 -21.49 17.66
N SER A 98 7.62 -21.19 16.38
CA SER A 98 7.69 -19.81 15.88
C SER A 98 6.44 -19.56 15.06
N ARG A 99 5.36 -19.39 15.82
CA ARG A 99 4.10 -18.81 15.37
C ARG A 99 4.41 -17.53 14.59
N GLY A 100 4.01 -17.49 13.32
CA GLY A 100 3.60 -16.24 12.69
C GLY A 100 4.28 -15.83 11.40
N TYR A 101 5.26 -16.56 10.85
CA TYR A 101 5.94 -16.08 9.65
C TYR A 101 6.21 -17.20 8.64
N PHE A 102 5.61 -17.02 7.46
CA PHE A 102 5.89 -17.72 6.20
C PHE A 102 5.26 -19.11 6.00
N GLN A 103 3.94 -19.12 5.83
CA GLN A 103 3.31 -20.06 4.90
C GLN A 103 2.56 -19.26 3.84
N VAL A 104 3.30 -18.78 2.83
CA VAL A 104 2.71 -18.28 1.58
C VAL A 104 3.04 -19.30 0.49
N ASN A 105 2.26 -20.38 0.50
CA ASN A 105 2.08 -21.23 -0.65
C ASN A 105 0.86 -20.70 -1.41
N GLU A 106 0.96 -20.70 -2.74
CA GLU A 106 -0.11 -20.50 -3.73
C GLU A 106 -0.44 -19.06 -4.17
N LEU A 107 0.33 -18.67 -5.19
CA LEU A 107 -0.11 -17.92 -6.35
C LEU A 107 -1.56 -18.28 -6.77
N GLN A 108 -2.51 -17.39 -6.55
CA GLN A 108 -3.65 -17.21 -7.45
C GLN A 108 -3.73 -15.74 -7.83
N PRO A 109 -3.92 -15.40 -9.12
CA PRO A 109 -4.27 -14.03 -9.50
C PRO A 109 -5.68 -13.77 -8.97
N ASN A 110 -5.78 -13.06 -7.84
CA ASN A 110 -7.07 -12.70 -7.30
C ASN A 110 -7.56 -11.46 -8.06
N ASP A 111 -8.29 -11.67 -9.15
CA ASP A 111 -9.05 -10.66 -9.91
C ASP A 111 -10.14 -9.96 -9.06
N GLN A 112 -10.24 -10.24 -7.76
CA GLN A 112 -11.22 -9.65 -6.85
C GLN A 112 -11.00 -8.15 -6.62
N TYR A 113 -9.80 -7.60 -6.85
CA TYR A 113 -9.58 -6.16 -6.71
C TYR A 113 -10.18 -5.33 -7.86
N ALA A 114 -10.37 -5.91 -9.05
CA ALA A 114 -10.99 -5.20 -10.18
C ALA A 114 -12.51 -5.01 -10.00
N ARG A 115 -13.14 -5.72 -9.06
CA ARG A 115 -14.61 -5.70 -8.85
C ARG A 115 -15.08 -4.76 -7.73
N GLN A 116 -14.18 -4.20 -6.92
CA GLN A 116 -14.57 -3.35 -5.79
C GLN A 116 -14.66 -1.85 -6.11
N ASP A 117 -14.41 -1.45 -7.36
CA ASP A 117 -14.47 -0.05 -7.81
C ASP A 117 -15.90 0.51 -7.97
N GLN A 118 -16.93 -0.23 -7.52
CA GLN A 118 -18.28 0.30 -7.30
C GLN A 118 -18.55 0.53 -5.82
N MET A 119 -17.69 1.28 -5.13
CA MET A 119 -18.14 2.05 -3.98
C MET A 119 -18.17 3.52 -4.38
N SER A 120 -19.26 3.90 -5.06
CA SER A 120 -19.62 5.31 -5.22
C SER A 120 -19.78 5.91 -3.82
N LEU A 121 -18.76 6.60 -3.34
CA LEU A 121 -18.85 7.42 -2.13
C LEU A 121 -19.71 8.65 -2.47
N GLN A 122 -21.03 8.47 -2.39
CA GLN A 122 -21.99 9.55 -2.49
C GLN A 122 -21.93 10.35 -1.19
N PHE A 123 -21.24 11.48 -1.21
CA PHE A 123 -21.32 12.47 -0.15
C PHE A 123 -22.31 13.56 -0.55
N VAL A 124 -23.34 13.72 0.31
CA VAL A 124 -24.36 14.78 0.29
C VAL A 124 -23.73 16.17 0.48
#